data_AF-A0A433IQT1-F1
#
_entry.id   AF-A0A433IQT1-F1
#
_cell.length_a   1.000
_cell.length_b   1.000
_cell.length_c   1.000
_cell.angle_alpha   90.00
_cell.angle_beta   90.00
_cell.angle_gamma   90.00
#
_symmetry.space_group_name_H-M   'P 1'
#
loop_
_entity.id
_entity.type
_entity.pdbx_description
1 polymer ?
#
loop_
_entity_poly.entity_id
_entity_poly.type
_entity_poly.pdbx_seq_one_letter_code
_entity_poly.pdbx_strand_id
1 'polypeptide(L)'
;VRTYGHWVDELGHAEADRVSARPGYSEHQTGLAWDVGDAATPACDLEACFGDTAAGRWVAAHAAEYGFVIRYPAGAEDVTGFAHEPWHLRYVGSAEAARVEAAGGVLETARGLPPAPDYAD
;
A
#
# COMPACT_ATOMS: atom_id res chain seq x y z
N VAL A 1 5.06 7.54 15.33
CA VAL A 1 4.28 7.79 16.57
C VAL A 1 3.23 8.88 16.38
N ARG A 2 3.59 10.08 15.92
CA ARG A 2 2.64 11.19 15.70
C ARG A 2 1.50 10.86 14.72
N THR A 3 1.81 10.27 13.57
CA THR A 3 0.81 9.95 12.54
C THR A 3 -0.25 8.95 13.02
N TYR A 4 0.17 7.80 13.55
CA TYR A 4 -0.76 6.81 14.09
C TYR A 4 -1.59 7.38 15.24
N GLY A 5 -0.97 8.13 16.17
CA GLY A 5 -1.69 8.78 17.27
C GLY A 5 -2.79 9.74 16.77
N HIS A 6 -2.50 10.52 15.73
CA HIS A 6 -3.50 11.40 15.11
C HIS A 6 -4.70 10.61 14.56
N TRP A 7 -4.47 9.50 13.85
CA TRP A 7 -5.57 8.69 13.32
C TRP A 7 -6.38 7.98 14.41
N VAL A 8 -5.74 7.57 15.51
CA VAL A 8 -6.45 7.04 16.68
C VAL A 8 -7.37 8.11 17.28
N ASP A 9 -6.92 9.36 17.36
CA ASP A 9 -7.73 10.46 17.89
C ASP A 9 -8.93 10.79 16.97
N GLU A 10 -8.76 10.73 15.65
CA GLU A 10 -9.80 11.05 14.67
C GLU A 10 -10.82 9.91 14.45
N LEU A 11 -10.35 8.66 14.38
CA LEU A 11 -11.14 7.51 13.91
C LEU A 11 -11.30 6.40 14.95
N GLY A 12 -10.55 6.44 16.05
CA GLY A 12 -10.43 5.34 17.00
C GLY A 12 -9.48 4.23 16.53
N HIS A 13 -9.06 3.38 17.47
CA HIS A 13 -8.04 2.35 17.22
C HIS A 13 -8.36 1.41 16.06
N ALA A 14 -9.59 0.89 16.00
CA ALA A 14 -9.96 -0.13 15.02
C ALA A 14 -9.86 0.38 13.57
N GLU A 15 -10.24 1.62 13.31
CA GLU A 15 -10.15 2.19 11.98
C GLU A 15 -8.75 2.75 11.70
N ALA A 16 -8.09 3.33 12.71
CA ALA A 16 -6.69 3.77 12.59
C ALA A 16 -5.75 2.62 12.20
N ASP A 17 -6.01 1.41 12.67
CA ASP A 17 -5.25 0.22 12.31
C ASP A 17 -5.38 -0.16 10.81
N ARG A 18 -6.47 0.21 10.15
CA ARG A 18 -6.73 -0.13 8.75
C ARG A 18 -6.12 0.86 7.75
N VAL A 19 -5.91 2.10 8.18
CA VAL A 19 -5.44 3.23 7.34
C VAL A 19 -4.10 3.80 7.81
N SER A 20 -3.54 3.30 8.90
CA SER A 20 -2.26 3.76 9.43
C SER A 20 -1.52 2.64 10.15
N ALA A 21 -0.20 2.63 9.99
CA ALA A 21 0.63 1.62 10.63
C ALA A 21 1.01 2.02 12.07
N ARG A 22 0.87 1.06 12.99
CA ARG A 22 1.49 1.16 14.33
C ARG A 22 2.99 1.45 14.18
N PRO A 23 3.61 2.27 15.06
CA PRO A 23 5.05 2.52 14.99
C PRO A 23 5.85 1.22 15.07
N GLY A 24 6.79 1.01 14.14
CA GLY A 24 7.53 -0.25 14.02
C GLY A 24 6.97 -1.21 12.96
N TYR A 25 5.74 -0.99 12.51
CA TYR A 25 5.04 -1.84 11.53
C TYR A 25 4.87 -1.15 10.16
N SER A 26 5.50 0.01 9.94
CA SER A 26 5.35 0.76 8.69
C SER A 26 6.47 0.45 7.70
N GLU A 27 6.10 0.12 6.46
CA GLU A 27 7.07 -0.09 5.38
C GLU A 27 7.88 1.17 5.05
N HIS A 28 7.32 2.37 5.28
CA HIS A 28 8.04 3.64 5.13
C HIS A 28 9.29 3.72 6.01
N GLN A 29 9.34 3.02 7.15
CA GLN A 29 10.53 2.97 8.00
C GLN A 29 11.71 2.22 7.36
N THR A 30 11.45 1.41 6.34
CA THR A 30 12.50 0.70 5.59
C THR A 30 13.19 1.58 4.55
N GLY A 31 12.59 2.71 4.17
CA GLY A 31 13.02 3.52 3.04
C GLY A 31 12.74 2.89 1.67
N LEU A 32 11.94 1.82 1.61
CA LEU A 32 11.55 1.11 0.38
C LEU A 32 10.09 1.31 -0.03
N ALA A 33 9.36 2.15 0.72
CA ALA A 33 7.97 2.50 0.41
C ALA A 33 7.86 4.00 0.09
N TRP A 34 7.00 4.32 -0.88
CA TRP A 34 6.72 5.69 -1.30
C TRP A 34 5.24 5.86 -1.57
N ASP A 35 4.69 6.96 -1.06
CA ASP A 35 3.36 7.42 -1.44
C ASP A 35 3.50 8.42 -2.59
N VAL A 36 2.74 8.23 -3.66
CA VAL A 36 2.77 9.09 -4.84
C VAL A 36 1.43 9.77 -5.09
N GLY A 37 1.46 10.99 -5.62
CA GLY A 37 0.28 11.76 -5.96
C GLY A 37 0.25 12.19 -7.43
N ASP A 38 -0.84 12.86 -7.82
CA ASP A 38 -1.00 13.48 -9.13
C ASP A 38 -1.19 14.99 -8.98
N ALA A 39 -0.17 15.76 -9.36
CA ALA A 39 -0.24 17.22 -9.31
C ALA A 39 -1.39 17.81 -10.16
N ALA A 40 -1.89 17.07 -11.15
CA ALA A 40 -3.07 17.48 -11.94
C ALA A 40 -4.39 17.23 -11.19
N THR A 41 -4.41 16.32 -10.22
CA THR A 41 -5.60 15.92 -9.46
C THR A 41 -5.30 15.80 -7.95
N PRO A 42 -4.81 16.87 -7.29
CA PRO A 42 -4.32 16.78 -5.91
C PRO A 42 -5.42 16.45 -4.88
N ALA A 43 -6.69 16.63 -5.24
CA ALA A 43 -7.82 16.21 -4.40
C ALA A 43 -7.94 14.68 -4.27
N CYS A 44 -7.25 13.92 -5.12
CA CYS A 44 -7.16 12.47 -5.03
C CYS A 44 -5.82 11.99 -4.45
N ASP A 45 -4.93 12.89 -4.03
CA ASP A 45 -3.67 12.48 -3.41
C ASP A 45 -3.95 11.74 -2.09
N LEU A 46 -3.36 10.55 -1.94
CA LEU A 46 -3.55 9.67 -0.79
C LEU A 46 -5.01 9.26 -0.55
N GLU A 47 -5.82 9.24 -1.62
CA GLU A 47 -7.22 8.83 -1.60
C GLU A 47 -7.46 7.70 -2.61
N ALA A 48 -8.49 6.88 -2.38
CA ALA A 48 -8.78 5.75 -3.27
C ALA A 48 -9.03 6.18 -4.73
N CYS A 49 -9.54 7.39 -4.95
CA CYS A 49 -9.73 7.95 -6.29
C CYS A 49 -8.43 8.22 -7.05
N PHE A 50 -7.25 8.17 -6.40
CA PHE A 50 -5.95 8.21 -7.09
C PHE A 50 -5.86 7.15 -8.19
N GLY A 51 -6.37 5.94 -7.94
CA GLY A 51 -6.37 4.84 -8.90
C GLY A 51 -7.09 5.18 -10.22
N ASP A 52 -8.04 6.12 -10.18
CA ASP A 52 -8.81 6.59 -11.33
C ASP A 52 -8.20 7.82 -12.03
N THR A 53 -7.08 8.34 -11.52
CA THR A 53 -6.35 9.43 -12.17
C THR A 53 -5.51 8.91 -13.35
N ALA A 54 -5.00 9.82 -14.18
CA ALA A 54 -4.06 9.44 -15.24
C ALA A 54 -2.75 8.89 -14.65
N ALA A 55 -2.23 9.52 -13.59
CA ALA A 55 -1.03 9.05 -12.90
C ALA A 55 -1.25 7.70 -12.22
N GLY A 56 -2.34 7.51 -11.49
CA GLY A 56 -2.64 6.25 -10.82
C GLY A 56 -2.81 5.07 -11.76
N ARG A 57 -3.50 5.26 -12.90
CA ARG A 57 -3.57 4.23 -13.95
C ARG A 57 -2.20 3.92 -14.56
N TRP A 58 -1.36 4.93 -14.76
CA TRP A 58 0.00 4.71 -15.26
C TRP A 58 0.82 3.92 -14.25
N VAL A 59 0.74 4.28 -12.96
CA VAL A 59 1.39 3.54 -11.87
C VAL A 59 0.92 2.09 -11.84
N ALA A 60 -0.39 1.83 -11.90
CA ALA A 60 -0.93 0.47 -11.89
C ALA A 60 -0.46 -0.37 -13.09
N ALA A 61 -0.23 0.25 -14.25
CA ALA A 61 0.23 -0.45 -15.44
C ALA A 61 1.75 -0.67 -15.50
N HIS A 62 2.54 0.18 -14.85
CA HIS A 62 3.99 0.24 -15.07
C HIS A 62 4.84 0.05 -13.82
N ALA A 63 4.27 0.06 -12.61
CA ALA A 63 5.03 -0.06 -11.36
C ALA A 63 6.00 -1.27 -11.38
N ALA A 64 5.53 -2.42 -11.85
CA ALA A 64 6.32 -3.65 -11.89
C ALA A 64 7.58 -3.54 -12.77
N GLU A 65 7.52 -2.79 -13.87
CA GLU A 65 8.65 -2.55 -14.77
C GLU A 65 9.82 -1.87 -14.03
N TYR A 66 9.49 -1.02 -13.05
CA TYR A 66 10.44 -0.27 -12.24
C TYR A 66 10.76 -0.94 -10.89
N GLY A 67 10.29 -2.18 -10.67
CA GLY A 67 10.56 -2.94 -9.44
C GLY A 67 9.64 -2.60 -8.27
N PHE A 68 8.48 -1.99 -8.56
CA PHE A 68 7.46 -1.64 -7.58
C PHE A 68 6.23 -2.52 -7.67
N VAL A 69 5.53 -2.62 -6.55
CA VAL A 69 4.17 -3.13 -6.48
C VAL A 69 3.28 -2.10 -5.81
N ILE A 70 2.01 -2.02 -6.22
CA ILE A 70 0.98 -1.36 -5.41
C ILE A 70 0.78 -2.25 -4.19
N ARG A 71 1.19 -1.76 -3.02
CA ARG A 71 1.40 -2.60 -1.84
C ARG A 71 0.10 -3.14 -1.24
N TYR A 72 -0.96 -2.32 -1.30
CA TYR A 72 -2.28 -2.62 -0.75
C TYR A 72 -3.34 -2.54 -1.86
N PRO A 73 -3.47 -3.59 -2.68
CA PRO A 73 -4.44 -3.63 -3.77
C PRO A 73 -5.88 -3.83 -3.24
N ALA A 74 -6.86 -3.44 -4.05
CA ALA A 74 -8.27 -3.57 -3.70
C ALA A 74 -8.66 -5.03 -3.46
N GLY A 75 -9.42 -5.28 -2.38
CA GLY A 75 -9.91 -6.62 -2.03
C GLY A 75 -8.89 -7.54 -1.36
N ALA A 76 -7.70 -7.04 -1.00
CA ALA A 76 -6.66 -7.82 -0.33
C ALA A 76 -6.52 -7.51 1.17
N GLU A 77 -7.43 -6.73 1.76
CA GLU A 77 -7.37 -6.28 3.15
C GLU A 77 -7.33 -7.45 4.15
N ASP A 78 -8.08 -8.53 3.90
CA ASP A 78 -8.04 -9.75 4.73
C ASP A 78 -6.68 -10.48 4.70
N VAL A 79 -5.78 -10.08 3.80
CA VAL A 79 -4.42 -10.60 3.69
C VAL A 79 -3.39 -9.59 4.17
N THR A 80 -3.51 -8.33 3.75
CA THR A 80 -2.52 -7.28 4.02
C THR A 80 -2.74 -6.56 5.35
N GLY A 81 -3.98 -6.53 5.84
CA GLY A 81 -4.40 -5.75 7.01
C GLY A 81 -4.61 -4.26 6.77
N PHE A 82 -4.49 -3.80 5.52
CA PHE A 82 -4.64 -2.39 5.14
C PHE A 82 -5.73 -2.22 4.10
N ALA A 83 -6.45 -1.10 4.21
CA ALA A 83 -7.38 -0.64 3.20
C ALA A 83 -6.68 -0.44 1.84
N HIS A 84 -7.45 -0.30 0.77
CA HIS A 84 -6.89 -0.09 -0.56
C HIS A 84 -6.15 1.26 -0.67
N GLU A 85 -4.84 1.20 -0.96
CA GLU A 85 -3.99 2.37 -1.14
C GLU A 85 -3.32 2.34 -2.53
N PRO A 86 -4.00 2.81 -3.60
CA PRO A 86 -3.44 2.80 -4.96
C PRO A 86 -2.19 3.69 -5.14
N TRP A 87 -1.93 4.57 -4.17
CA TRP A 87 -0.75 5.45 -4.14
C TRP A 87 0.47 4.83 -3.47
N HIS A 88 0.30 3.75 -2.68
CA HIS A 88 1.37 3.20 -1.84
C HIS A 88 2.21 2.20 -2.64
N LEU A 89 3.43 2.59 -2.98
CA LEU A 89 4.36 1.78 -3.75
C LEU A 89 5.42 1.15 -2.85
N ARG A 90 5.61 -0.16 -2.99
CA ARG A 90 6.68 -0.90 -2.33
C ARG A 90 7.71 -1.38 -3.33
N TYR A 91 8.97 -0.96 -3.17
CA TYR A 91 10.09 -1.49 -3.93
C TYR A 91 10.45 -2.90 -3.47
N VAL A 92 10.47 -3.83 -4.43
CA VAL A 92 10.87 -5.23 -4.24
C VAL A 92 11.91 -5.69 -5.27
N GLY A 93 12.25 -4.83 -6.23
CA GLY A 93 13.12 -5.14 -7.37
C GLY A 93 12.36 -5.80 -8.53
N SER A 94 12.83 -5.61 -9.76
CA SER A 94 12.08 -5.95 -10.99
C SER A 94 11.68 -7.42 -11.10
N ALA A 95 12.56 -8.35 -10.70
CA ALA A 95 12.25 -9.78 -10.77
C ALA A 95 11.13 -10.19 -9.80
N GLU A 96 11.15 -9.66 -8.58
CA GLU A 96 10.10 -9.95 -7.59
C GLU A 96 8.81 -9.20 -7.92
N ALA A 97 8.89 -7.97 -8.43
CA ALA A 97 7.72 -7.20 -8.82
C ALA A 97 6.94 -7.90 -9.95
N ALA A 98 7.65 -8.39 -10.97
CA ALA A 98 7.05 -9.19 -12.04
C ALA A 98 6.43 -10.50 -11.50
N ARG A 99 7.06 -11.13 -10.49
CA ARG A 99 6.51 -12.33 -9.85
C ARG A 99 5.23 -12.05 -9.07
N VAL A 100 5.19 -10.93 -8.35
CA VAL A 100 4.00 -10.48 -7.60
C VAL A 100 2.86 -10.15 -8.56
N GLU A 101 3.14 -9.41 -9.63
CA GLU A 101 2.16 -9.11 -10.68
C GLU A 101 1.57 -10.39 -11.28
N ALA A 102 2.42 -11.34 -11.69
CA ALA A 102 1.98 -12.64 -12.22
C ALA A 102 1.19 -13.49 -11.21
N ALA A 103 1.36 -13.26 -9.91
CA ALA A 103 0.68 -13.94 -8.82
C ALA A 103 -0.59 -13.20 -8.33
N GLY A 104 -1.04 -12.16 -9.02
CA GLY A 104 -2.26 -11.42 -8.66
C GLY A 104 -2.06 -10.21 -7.75
N GLY A 105 -0.82 -9.72 -7.61
CA GLY A 105 -0.52 -8.41 -7.04
C GLY A 105 -0.31 -8.35 -5.52
N VAL A 106 -0.63 -9.41 -4.78
CA VAL A 106 -0.50 -9.43 -3.31
C VAL A 106 0.87 -9.99 -2.89
N LEU A 107 1.67 -9.19 -2.18
CA LEU A 107 3.05 -9.51 -1.84
C LEU A 107 3.17 -10.74 -0.92
N GLU A 108 2.31 -10.83 0.10
CA GLU A 108 2.22 -11.96 1.03
C GLU A 108 2.02 -13.27 0.28
N THR A 109 0.93 -13.33 -0.50
CA THR A 109 0.54 -14.51 -1.28
C THR A 109 1.61 -14.89 -2.28
N ALA A 110 2.20 -13.91 -2.98
CA ALA A 110 3.30 -14.17 -3.89
C ALA A 110 4.46 -14.82 -3.14
N ARG A 111 4.84 -14.34 -1.95
CA ARG A 111 5.94 -14.91 -1.14
C ARG A 111 5.58 -16.21 -0.41
N GLY A 112 4.34 -16.67 -0.50
CA GLY A 112 3.86 -17.83 0.27
C GLY A 112 3.83 -17.55 1.78
N LEU A 113 3.70 -16.28 2.17
CA LEU A 113 3.53 -15.86 3.55
C LEU A 113 2.06 -16.02 3.97
N PRO A 114 1.79 -16.28 5.26
CA PRO A 114 0.42 -16.28 5.76
C PRO A 114 -0.21 -14.88 5.66
N PRO A 115 -1.54 -14.79 5.57
CA PRO A 115 -2.29 -13.55 5.80
C PRO A 115 -1.91 -12.91 7.14
N ALA A 116 -1.81 -11.58 7.16
CA ALA A 116 -1.55 -10.78 8.35
C ALA A 116 -2.59 -9.62 8.47
N PRO A 117 -3.89 -9.94 8.60
CA PRO A 117 -4.97 -8.94 8.58
C PRO A 117 -4.93 -7.95 9.74
N ASP A 118 -4.24 -8.27 10.83
CA ASP A 118 -4.00 -7.40 11.99
C ASP A 118 -2.54 -6.92 12.07
N TYR A 119 -1.71 -7.33 11.10
CA TYR A 119 -0.27 -7.13 11.04
C TYR A 119 0.40 -7.30 12.42
N ALA A 120 -0.11 -8.26 13.22
CA ALA A 120 0.43 -8.63 14.52
C ALA A 120 1.47 -9.76 14.35
N ASP A 121 2.51 -9.72 15.19
CA ASP A 121 3.67 -10.63 15.10
C ASP A 121 3.32 -12.13 15.20
#